data_AF-A0A512AZD3-F1
#
_entry.id   AF-A0A512AZD3-F1
#
_cell.length_a   1.000
_cell.length_b   1.000
_cell.length_c   1.000
_cell.angle_alpha   90.00
_cell.angle_beta   90.00
_cell.angle_gamma   90.00
#
_symmetry.space_group_name_H-M   'P 1'
#
loop_
_entity.id
_entity.type
_entity.pdbx_description
1 polymer ?
#
loop_
_entity_poly.entity_id
_entity_poly.type
_entity_poly.pdbx_seq_one_letter_code
_entity_poly.pdbx_strand_id
1 'polypeptide(L)'
;MNPRNQCWNLQHYTGFCLTALLLCLILTSARFDKTNFAGDWALSKEKSKLTAGQMRIIFSQLKVTQNGNDFTISRTGQTPDGQEFTMDEKITLDGKESENKFFDGMVKKKSTAKWSADEKALTITSALTFNRDGNEVTMNATEIWDTAKNPGELSINYTTTTPNGEIKDTYVYTKK
;
A
#
# COMPACT_ATOMS: atom_id res chain seq x y z
N MET A 1 -7.35 -44.16 56.56
CA MET A 1 -7.24 -43.18 55.44
C MET A 1 -7.31 -43.95 54.14
N ASN A 2 -8.36 -43.72 53.34
CA ASN A 2 -8.65 -44.51 52.13
C ASN A 2 -8.00 -43.82 50.91
N PRO A 3 -7.04 -44.45 50.21
CA PRO A 3 -6.29 -43.82 49.11
C PRO A 3 -7.12 -43.58 47.83
N ARG A 4 -8.38 -44.05 47.80
CA ARG A 4 -9.25 -43.98 46.61
C ARG A 4 -9.79 -42.58 46.28
N ASN A 5 -9.67 -41.60 47.17
CA ASN A 5 -10.27 -40.27 47.00
C ASN A 5 -9.33 -39.25 46.30
N GLN A 6 -8.05 -39.57 46.09
CA GLN A 6 -7.10 -38.67 45.43
C GLN A 6 -7.05 -38.79 43.90
N CYS A 7 -7.49 -39.92 43.33
CA CYS A 7 -7.46 -40.14 41.88
C CYS A 7 -8.54 -39.35 41.11
N TRP A 8 -9.68 -39.03 41.75
CA TRP A 8 -10.78 -38.34 41.11
C TRP A 8 -10.47 -36.86 40.80
N ASN A 9 -9.69 -36.18 41.65
CA ASN A 9 -9.40 -34.76 41.45
C ASN A 9 -8.34 -34.52 40.34
N LEU A 10 -7.31 -35.36 40.23
CA LEU A 10 -6.28 -35.19 39.18
C LEU A 10 -6.83 -35.40 37.75
N GLN A 11 -7.81 -36.28 37.58
CA GLN A 11 -8.42 -36.54 36.26
C GLN A 11 -9.26 -35.35 35.74
N HIS A 12 -9.82 -34.53 36.63
CA HIS A 12 -10.64 -33.39 36.24
C HIS A 12 -9.77 -32.17 35.86
N TYR A 13 -8.66 -31.92 36.55
CA TYR A 13 -7.72 -30.83 36.21
C TYR A 13 -6.91 -31.09 34.94
N THR A 14 -6.56 -32.35 34.68
CA THR A 14 -5.86 -32.75 33.45
C THR A 14 -6.77 -32.62 32.22
N GLY A 15 -8.05 -33.00 32.32
CA GLY A 15 -9.04 -32.79 31.27
C GLY A 15 -9.33 -31.30 30.98
N PHE A 16 -9.44 -30.47 32.02
CA PHE A 16 -9.70 -29.03 31.87
C PHE A 16 -8.48 -28.25 31.34
N CYS A 17 -7.26 -28.67 31.69
CA CYS A 17 -6.04 -28.10 31.10
C CYS A 17 -5.85 -28.50 29.64
N LEU A 18 -6.17 -29.74 29.27
CA LEU A 18 -6.10 -30.20 27.87
C LEU A 18 -7.12 -29.51 26.97
N THR A 19 -8.33 -29.24 27.45
CA THR A 19 -9.34 -28.49 26.67
C THR A 19 -9.01 -27.01 26.55
N ALA A 20 -8.44 -26.38 27.58
CA ALA A 20 -7.97 -24.99 27.53
C ALA A 20 -6.77 -24.81 26.57
N LEU A 21 -5.83 -25.77 26.52
CA LEU A 21 -4.69 -25.74 25.60
C LEU A 21 -5.12 -25.92 24.13
N LEU A 22 -6.16 -26.73 23.89
CA LEU A 22 -6.72 -26.97 22.56
C LEU A 22 -7.49 -25.74 22.02
N LEU A 23 -8.15 -24.97 22.89
CA LEU A 23 -8.83 -23.71 22.53
C LEU A 23 -7.84 -22.57 22.21
N CYS A 24 -6.65 -22.55 22.82
CA CYS A 24 -5.59 -21.58 22.48
C CYS A 24 -4.95 -21.83 21.10
N LEU A 25 -5.03 -23.05 20.55
CA LEU A 25 -4.52 -23.40 19.21
C LEU A 25 -5.46 -23.01 18.06
N ILE A 26 -6.73 -22.68 18.33
CA ILE A 26 -7.72 -22.26 17.31
C ILE A 26 -7.61 -20.75 17.00
N LEU A 27 -6.76 -20.02 17.72
CA LEU A 27 -6.27 -18.71 17.29
C LEU A 27 -5.21 -18.85 16.20
N THR A 28 -5.35 -19.84 15.32
CA THR A 28 -4.66 -19.87 14.02
C THR A 28 -4.94 -18.53 13.38
N SER A 29 -3.89 -17.71 13.31
CA SER A 29 -3.86 -16.45 12.58
C SER A 29 -4.60 -16.65 11.27
N ALA A 30 -5.74 -15.98 11.11
CA ALA A 30 -6.32 -15.80 9.80
C ALA A 30 -5.19 -15.19 8.96
N ARG A 31 -4.56 -16.01 8.12
CA ARG A 31 -3.64 -15.53 7.10
C ARG A 31 -4.56 -14.83 6.12
N PHE A 32 -4.70 -13.52 6.28
CA PHE A 32 -5.24 -12.71 5.22
C PHE A 32 -4.29 -12.89 4.05
N ASP A 33 -4.81 -13.35 2.91
CA ASP A 33 -4.03 -13.20 1.69
C ASP A 33 -3.85 -11.71 1.47
N LYS A 34 -2.59 -11.26 1.35
CA LYS A 34 -2.26 -9.87 1.02
C LYS A 34 -3.10 -9.43 -0.16
N THR A 35 -3.72 -8.26 -0.05
CA THR A 35 -4.49 -7.69 -1.16
C THR A 35 -3.64 -7.69 -2.43
N ASN A 36 -4.24 -8.13 -3.53
CA ASN A 36 -3.60 -8.08 -4.84
C ASN A 36 -4.10 -6.86 -5.61
N PHE A 37 -3.21 -5.91 -5.88
CA PHE A 37 -3.52 -4.69 -6.62
C PHE A 37 -3.30 -4.83 -8.14
N ALA A 38 -2.89 -6.01 -8.62
CA ALA A 38 -2.59 -6.24 -10.03
C ALA A 38 -3.81 -5.99 -10.94
N GLY A 39 -3.54 -5.35 -12.07
CA GLY A 39 -4.54 -5.03 -13.08
C GLY A 39 -4.24 -3.76 -13.84
N ASP A 40 -5.11 -3.50 -14.81
CA ASP A 40 -5.17 -2.26 -15.56
C ASP A 40 -6.29 -1.38 -14.97
N TRP A 41 -5.95 -0.14 -14.67
CA TRP A 41 -6.79 0.79 -13.92
C TRP A 41 -6.91 2.11 -14.69
N ALA A 42 -8.11 2.66 -14.77
CA ALA A 42 -8.41 3.95 -15.38
C ALA A 42 -8.94 4.92 -14.33
N LEU A 43 -8.46 6.16 -14.33
CA LEU A 43 -8.87 7.18 -13.37
C LEU A 43 -10.35 7.52 -13.56
N SER A 44 -11.13 7.39 -12.49
CA SER A 44 -12.50 7.89 -12.40
C SER A 44 -12.45 9.30 -11.78
N LYS A 45 -12.45 10.32 -12.62
CA LYS A 45 -12.33 11.72 -12.18
C LYS A 45 -13.52 12.13 -11.31
N GLU A 46 -14.71 11.64 -11.65
CA GLU A 46 -15.98 11.89 -10.96
C GLU A 46 -16.05 11.29 -9.54
N LYS A 47 -15.33 10.19 -9.29
CA LYS A 47 -15.23 9.58 -7.94
C LYS A 47 -14.02 10.10 -7.15
N SER A 48 -13.08 10.74 -7.84
CA SER A 48 -11.85 11.26 -7.23
C SER A 48 -12.08 12.62 -6.55
N LYS A 49 -11.32 12.87 -5.49
CA LYS A 49 -11.28 14.16 -4.78
C LYS A 49 -9.90 14.77 -4.98
N LEU A 50 -9.81 15.70 -5.94
CA LEU A 50 -8.56 16.31 -6.36
C LEU A 50 -8.55 17.79 -5.96
N THR A 51 -7.52 18.19 -5.22
CA THR A 51 -7.28 19.59 -4.85
C THR A 51 -7.03 20.41 -6.11
N ALA A 52 -7.75 21.53 -6.29
CA ALA A 52 -7.61 22.38 -7.47
C ALA A 52 -6.38 23.32 -7.38
N GLY A 53 -5.95 23.86 -8.52
CA GLY A 53 -5.08 25.05 -8.55
C GLY A 53 -3.59 24.83 -8.34
N GLN A 54 -3.11 23.57 -8.29
CA GLN A 54 -1.67 23.28 -8.22
C GLN A 54 -1.21 22.41 -9.39
N MET A 55 -0.12 22.83 -10.01
CA MET A 55 0.50 22.14 -11.14
C MET A 55 1.09 20.82 -10.66
N ARG A 56 0.36 19.73 -10.91
CA ARG A 56 0.80 18.36 -10.67
C ARG A 56 0.38 17.47 -11.83
N ILE A 57 1.13 16.40 -12.04
CA ILE A 57 0.76 15.37 -12.98
C ILE A 57 -0.34 14.53 -12.35
N ILE A 58 -1.50 14.46 -13.01
CA ILE A 58 -2.57 13.52 -12.69
C ILE A 58 -2.42 12.34 -13.64
N PHE A 59 -2.20 11.15 -13.10
CA PHE A 59 -2.11 9.93 -13.90
C PHE A 59 -3.50 9.45 -14.28
N SER A 60 -3.76 9.32 -15.57
CA SER A 60 -5.04 8.86 -16.11
C SER A 60 -5.17 7.34 -16.07
N GLN A 61 -4.04 6.62 -16.04
CA GLN A 61 -4.03 5.15 -16.05
C GLN A 61 -2.90 4.60 -15.17
N LEU A 62 -3.17 3.44 -14.57
CA LEU A 62 -2.16 2.61 -13.90
C LEU A 62 -2.20 1.20 -14.50
N LYS A 63 -1.03 0.62 -14.76
CA LYS A 63 -0.88 -0.83 -14.91
C LYS A 63 -0.02 -1.34 -13.77
N VAL A 64 -0.56 -2.29 -13.01
CA VAL A 64 0.07 -2.82 -11.80
C VAL A 64 0.35 -4.30 -11.99
N THR A 65 1.57 -4.73 -11.70
CA THR A 65 1.93 -6.15 -11.57
C THR A 65 2.46 -6.42 -10.17
N GLN A 66 1.99 -7.51 -9.57
CA GLN A 66 2.36 -7.91 -8.20
C GLN A 66 2.69 -9.40 -8.19
N ASN A 67 3.98 -9.71 -8.04
CA ASN A 67 4.51 -11.08 -8.05
C ASN A 67 5.36 -11.30 -6.80
N GLY A 68 4.77 -11.91 -5.77
CA GLY A 68 5.43 -12.05 -4.47
C GLY A 68 5.73 -10.67 -3.87
N ASN A 69 7.02 -10.34 -3.71
CA ASN A 69 7.43 -9.03 -3.22
C ASN A 69 7.67 -8.01 -4.34
N ASP A 70 7.72 -8.42 -5.60
CA ASP A 70 7.94 -7.51 -6.72
C ASP A 70 6.65 -6.77 -7.06
N PHE A 71 6.69 -5.46 -6.99
CA PHE A 71 5.56 -4.58 -7.28
C PHE A 71 5.98 -3.54 -8.31
N THR A 72 5.41 -3.64 -9.52
CA THR A 72 5.66 -2.67 -10.59
C THR A 72 4.40 -1.85 -10.85
N ILE A 73 4.54 -0.53 -10.88
CA ILE A 73 3.47 0.40 -11.21
C ILE A 73 3.91 1.17 -12.45
N SER A 74 3.16 1.02 -13.54
CA SER A 74 3.30 1.83 -14.74
C SER A 74 2.23 2.92 -14.71
N ARG A 75 2.65 4.17 -14.64
CA ARG A 75 1.76 5.34 -14.52
C ARG A 75 1.75 6.12 -15.82
N THR A 76 0.58 6.28 -16.42
CA THR A 76 0.43 7.08 -17.64
C THR A 76 -0.22 8.41 -17.30
N GLY A 77 0.42 9.50 -17.70
CA GLY A 77 -0.03 10.87 -17.49
C GLY A 77 0.11 11.70 -18.77
N GLN A 78 -0.19 12.99 -18.65
CA GLN A 78 -0.03 13.95 -19.74
C GLN A 78 0.83 15.13 -19.28
N THR A 79 1.68 15.60 -20.17
CA THR A 79 2.44 16.84 -20.02
C THR A 79 1.49 18.05 -20.15
N PRO A 80 1.94 19.27 -19.78
CA PRO A 80 1.12 20.47 -19.93
C PRO A 80 0.69 20.78 -21.37
N ASP A 81 1.47 20.36 -22.38
CA ASP A 81 1.15 20.45 -23.80
C ASP A 81 0.27 19.28 -24.31
N GLY A 82 -0.13 18.37 -23.42
CA GLY A 82 -1.06 17.29 -23.70
C GLY A 82 -0.43 16.01 -24.26
N GLN A 83 0.90 15.93 -24.35
CA GLN A 83 1.59 14.71 -24.76
C GLN A 83 1.51 13.65 -23.66
N GLU A 84 1.17 12.42 -24.04
CA GLU A 84 1.18 11.30 -23.12
C GLU A 84 2.60 10.85 -22.81
N PHE A 85 2.81 10.45 -21.56
CA PHE A 85 4.04 9.81 -21.13
C PHE A 85 3.76 8.75 -20.07
N THR A 86 4.67 7.79 -19.96
CA THR A 86 4.59 6.70 -19.00
C THR A 86 5.81 6.69 -18.10
N MET A 87 5.60 6.43 -16.81
CA MET A 87 6.65 6.22 -15.82
C MET A 87 6.47 4.87 -15.15
N ASP A 88 7.48 4.02 -15.26
CA ASP A 88 7.50 2.72 -14.60
C ASP A 88 8.32 2.79 -13.32
N GLU A 89 7.69 2.44 -12.20
CA GLU A 89 8.37 2.31 -10.91
C GLU A 89 8.32 0.88 -10.41
N LYS A 90 9.44 0.42 -9.85
CA LYS A 90 9.57 -0.88 -9.18
C LYS A 90 9.78 -0.65 -7.69
N ILE A 91 9.00 -1.36 -6.89
CA ILE A 91 9.01 -1.29 -5.42
C ILE A 91 8.99 -2.72 -4.88
N THR A 92 9.63 -2.96 -3.74
CA THR A 92 9.50 -4.22 -3.01
C THR A 92 8.48 -4.13 -1.88
N LEU A 93 7.64 -5.16 -1.71
CA LEU A 93 6.57 -5.21 -0.71
C LEU A 93 7.02 -5.74 0.66
N ASP A 94 8.33 -5.95 0.84
CA ASP A 94 8.96 -6.43 2.07
C ASP A 94 9.47 -5.28 2.97
N GLY A 95 9.19 -4.03 2.60
CA GLY A 95 9.61 -2.84 3.34
C GLY A 95 11.02 -2.37 3.07
N LYS A 96 11.77 -3.03 2.18
CA LYS A 96 13.08 -2.52 1.75
C LYS A 96 12.92 -1.26 0.89
N GLU A 97 13.93 -0.40 0.92
CA GLU A 97 13.99 0.77 0.07
C GLU A 97 14.19 0.34 -1.40
N SER A 98 13.43 0.95 -2.30
CA SER A 98 13.60 0.86 -3.74
C SER A 98 13.94 2.24 -4.31
N GLU A 99 14.90 2.32 -5.24
CA GLU A 99 15.26 3.55 -5.93
C GLU A 99 14.86 3.46 -7.41
N ASN A 100 14.12 4.46 -7.87
CA ASN A 100 13.70 4.63 -9.26
C ASN A 100 14.24 5.96 -9.80
N LYS A 101 14.60 5.98 -11.09
CA LYS A 101 15.11 7.17 -11.78
C LYS A 101 14.21 7.47 -12.97
N PHE A 102 13.76 8.71 -13.08
CA PHE A 102 12.90 9.18 -14.16
C PHE A 102 13.57 10.32 -14.92
N PHE A 103 13.09 10.58 -16.15
CA PHE A 103 13.54 11.68 -17.00
C PHE A 103 15.06 11.71 -17.14
N ASP A 104 15.65 10.60 -17.61
CA ASP A 104 17.10 10.44 -17.76
C ASP A 104 17.91 10.72 -16.47
N GLY A 105 17.31 10.40 -15.31
CA GLY A 105 17.95 10.55 -14.01
C GLY A 105 17.83 11.94 -13.37
N MET A 106 17.11 12.87 -14.01
CA MET A 106 16.82 14.20 -13.44
C MET A 106 15.96 14.13 -12.17
N VAL A 107 15.15 13.08 -12.04
CA VAL A 107 14.34 12.83 -10.85
C VAL A 107 14.69 11.47 -10.26
N LYS A 108 15.06 11.44 -8.98
CA LYS A 108 15.25 10.21 -8.21
C LYS A 108 14.08 10.05 -7.24
N LYS A 109 13.48 8.87 -7.19
CA LYS A 109 12.43 8.53 -6.23
C LYS A 109 12.85 7.33 -5.41
N LYS A 110 12.96 7.51 -4.10
CA LYS A 110 13.15 6.43 -3.14
C LYS A 110 11.81 6.10 -2.49
N SER A 111 11.48 4.82 -2.38
CA SER A 111 10.19 4.37 -1.84
C SER A 111 10.35 3.18 -0.91
N THR A 112 9.50 3.12 0.11
CA THR A 112 9.29 1.93 0.95
C THR A 112 7.80 1.59 1.02
N ALA A 113 7.48 0.31 1.19
CA ALA A 113 6.11 -0.17 1.25
C ALA A 113 5.82 -0.88 2.57
N LYS A 114 4.66 -0.61 3.17
CA LYS A 114 4.23 -1.21 4.44
C LYS A 114 2.77 -1.62 4.36
N TRP A 115 2.51 -2.90 4.62
CA TRP A 115 1.16 -3.42 4.76
C TRP A 115 0.50 -2.96 6.06
N SER A 116 -0.82 -2.76 6.02
CA SER A 116 -1.65 -2.68 7.23
C SER A 116 -1.61 -4.02 8.00
N ALA A 117 -2.00 -4.00 9.28
CA ALA A 117 -1.96 -5.19 10.12
C ALA A 117 -2.88 -6.33 9.63
N ASP A 118 -3.95 -5.98 8.91
CA ASP A 118 -4.86 -6.92 8.25
C ASP A 118 -4.45 -7.26 6.81
N GLU A 119 -3.31 -6.75 6.35
CA GLU A 119 -2.76 -6.92 5.00
C GLU A 119 -3.71 -6.50 3.85
N LYS A 120 -4.71 -5.68 4.15
CA LYS A 120 -5.70 -5.22 3.18
C LYS A 120 -5.32 -3.94 2.45
N ALA A 121 -4.52 -3.09 3.10
CA ALA A 121 -4.06 -1.82 2.56
C ALA A 121 -2.54 -1.77 2.50
N LEU A 122 -2.02 -1.07 1.50
CA LEU A 122 -0.59 -0.87 1.29
C LEU A 122 -0.27 0.62 1.42
N THR A 123 0.62 0.96 2.34
CA THR A 123 1.18 2.31 2.46
C THR A 123 2.51 2.36 1.73
N ILE A 124 2.62 3.25 0.73
CA ILE A 124 3.87 3.54 0.04
C ILE A 124 4.32 4.94 0.45
N THR A 125 5.48 5.04 1.08
CA THR A 125 6.11 6.32 1.41
C THR A 125 7.24 6.57 0.44
N SER A 126 7.33 7.79 -0.11
CA SER A 126 8.32 8.14 -1.11
C SER A 126 8.98 9.49 -0.85
N ALA A 127 10.26 9.58 -1.20
CA ALA A 127 11.03 10.83 -1.29
C ALA A 127 11.47 11.04 -2.74
N LEU A 128 11.02 12.14 -3.36
CA LEU A 128 11.36 12.55 -4.71
C LEU A 128 12.40 13.67 -4.64
N THR A 129 13.56 13.44 -5.23
CA THR A 129 14.67 14.40 -5.26
C THR A 129 14.93 14.84 -6.70
N PHE A 130 14.98 16.15 -6.92
CA PHE A 130 15.23 16.76 -8.23
C PHE A 130 15.91 18.13 -8.07
N ASN A 131 16.51 18.63 -9.14
CA ASN A 131 17.11 19.95 -9.14
C ASN A 131 16.09 21.04 -9.53
N ARG A 132 16.01 22.11 -8.73
CA ARG A 132 15.23 23.31 -9.01
C ARG A 132 16.13 24.52 -8.83
N ASP A 133 16.31 25.28 -9.90
CA ASP A 133 17.11 26.52 -9.91
C ASP A 133 18.54 26.32 -9.37
N GLY A 134 19.16 25.18 -9.70
CA GLY A 134 20.51 24.82 -9.25
C GLY A 134 20.56 24.11 -7.90
N ASN A 135 19.46 24.11 -7.14
CA ASN A 135 19.40 23.50 -5.80
C ASN A 135 18.72 22.14 -5.82
N GLU A 136 19.23 21.19 -5.04
CA GLU A 136 18.53 19.92 -4.82
C GLU A 136 17.34 20.14 -3.88
N VAL A 137 16.16 19.72 -4.32
CA VAL A 137 14.91 19.80 -3.56
C VAL A 137 14.37 18.39 -3.38
N THR A 138 13.94 18.06 -2.16
CA THR A 138 13.27 16.80 -1.85
C THR A 138 11.82 17.04 -1.46
N MET A 139 10.92 16.28 -2.08
CA MET A 139 9.49 16.27 -1.79
C MET A 139 9.08 14.90 -1.26
N ASN A 140 8.34 14.87 -0.15
CA ASN A 140 7.84 13.64 0.44
C ASN A 140 6.39 13.39 0.03
N ALA A 141 6.05 12.13 -0.21
CA ALA A 141 4.71 11.70 -0.54
C ALA A 141 4.37 10.40 0.18
N THR A 142 3.10 10.23 0.53
CA THR A 142 2.53 9.01 1.10
C THR A 142 1.29 8.64 0.29
N GLU A 143 1.25 7.39 -0.17
CA GLU A 143 0.11 6.79 -0.85
C GLU A 143 -0.44 5.64 -0.01
N ILE A 144 -1.74 5.64 0.26
CA ILE A 144 -2.44 4.51 0.91
C ILE A 144 -3.37 3.88 -0.12
N TRP A 145 -3.02 2.68 -0.55
CA TRP A 145 -3.70 1.89 -1.58
C TRP A 145 -4.68 0.91 -0.94
N ASP A 146 -5.90 0.87 -1.47
CA ASP A 146 -7.00 0.07 -0.92
C ASP A 146 -8.00 -0.30 -2.04
N THR A 147 -8.30 -1.60 -2.17
CA THR A 147 -9.36 -2.13 -3.06
C THR A 147 -10.48 -2.82 -2.28
N ALA A 148 -10.41 -2.84 -0.94
CA ALA A 148 -11.37 -3.53 -0.08
C ALA A 148 -12.69 -2.78 0.06
N LYS A 149 -12.70 -1.46 -0.19
CA LYS A 149 -13.90 -0.62 -0.06
C LYS A 149 -14.96 -0.94 -1.10
N ASN A 150 -14.56 -1.07 -2.36
CA ASN A 150 -15.45 -1.25 -3.50
C ASN A 150 -14.82 -2.25 -4.49
N PRO A 151 -15.47 -3.40 -4.77
CA PRO A 151 -14.98 -4.35 -5.77
C PRO A 151 -14.82 -3.69 -7.14
N GLY A 152 -13.67 -3.91 -7.79
CA GLY A 152 -13.37 -3.31 -9.10
C GLY A 152 -12.87 -1.86 -9.06
N GLU A 153 -12.68 -1.30 -7.86
CA GLU A 153 -12.07 0.01 -7.68
C GLU A 153 -10.76 -0.08 -6.90
N LEU A 154 -9.83 0.81 -7.25
CA LEU A 154 -8.61 1.08 -6.51
C LEU A 154 -8.66 2.51 -5.99
N SER A 155 -8.70 2.66 -4.67
CA SER A 155 -8.57 3.95 -3.99
C SER A 155 -7.12 4.17 -3.59
N ILE A 156 -6.58 5.34 -3.93
CA ILE A 156 -5.27 5.81 -3.46
C ILE A 156 -5.47 7.13 -2.74
N ASN A 157 -5.29 7.14 -1.41
CA ASN A 157 -5.21 8.37 -0.64
C ASN A 157 -3.77 8.87 -0.70
N TYR A 158 -3.59 10.04 -1.30
CA TYR A 158 -2.30 10.64 -1.56
C TYR A 158 -2.12 11.88 -0.69
N THR A 159 -1.02 11.92 0.02
CA THR A 159 -0.58 13.10 0.76
C THR A 159 0.81 13.48 0.27
N THR A 160 1.06 14.76 0.00
CA THR A 160 2.42 15.26 -0.22
C THR A 160 2.64 16.59 0.47
N THR A 161 3.85 16.81 0.94
CA THR A 161 4.26 18.09 1.52
C THR A 161 5.07 18.86 0.50
N THR A 162 4.58 20.05 0.15
CA THR A 162 5.27 21.00 -0.71
C THR A 162 5.67 22.23 0.11
N PRO A 163 6.58 23.09 -0.40
CA PRO A 163 6.83 24.39 0.22
C PRO A 163 5.58 25.26 0.43
N ASN A 164 4.54 25.02 -0.38
CA ASN A 164 3.27 25.75 -0.32
C ASN A 164 2.22 25.08 0.59
N GLY A 165 2.62 24.07 1.36
CA GLY A 165 1.77 23.33 2.27
C GLY A 165 1.52 21.88 1.87
N GLU A 166 0.68 21.22 2.66
CA GLU A 166 0.29 19.83 2.47
C GLU A 166 -0.88 19.72 1.49
N ILE A 167 -0.77 18.81 0.54
CA ILE A 167 -1.83 18.44 -0.41
C ILE A 167 -2.37 17.08 0.00
N LYS A 168 -3.69 16.94 0.04
CA LYS A 168 -4.39 15.67 0.24
C LYS A 168 -5.37 15.44 -0.89
N ASP A 169 -5.18 14.34 -1.62
CA ASP A 169 -6.06 13.89 -2.69
C ASP A 169 -6.52 12.47 -2.44
N THR A 170 -7.70 12.13 -2.98
CA THR A 170 -8.14 10.75 -3.12
C THR A 170 -8.32 10.46 -4.60
N TYR A 171 -7.47 9.59 -5.14
CA TYR A 171 -7.64 9.06 -6.48
C TYR A 171 -8.49 7.80 -6.41
N VAL A 172 -9.50 7.70 -7.27
CA VAL A 172 -10.26 6.48 -7.46
C VAL A 172 -10.06 6.04 -8.90
N TYR A 173 -9.56 4.82 -9.07
CA TYR A 173 -9.45 4.18 -10.38
C TYR A 173 -10.46 3.04 -10.45
N THR A 174 -11.04 2.84 -11.63
CA THR A 174 -11.86 1.67 -11.94
C THR A 174 -11.05 0.71 -12.79
N LYS A 175 -11.23 -0.58 -12.55
CA LYS A 175 -10.59 -1.61 -13.35
C LYS A 175 -11.06 -1.51 -14.81
N LYS A 176 -10.13 -1.67 -15.76
CA LYS A 176 -10.44 -1.76 -17.19
C LYS A 176 -10.96 -3.14 -17.57
#